data_AF-A0A538R608-F1
#
_entry.id   AF-A0A538R608-F1
#
_cell.length_a   1.000
_cell.length_b   1.000
_cell.length_c   1.000
_cell.angle_alpha   90.00
_cell.angle_beta   90.00
_cell.angle_gamma   90.00
#
_symmetry.space_group_name_H-M   'P 1'
#
loop_
_entity.id
_entity.type
_entity.pdbx_description
1 polymer ?
#
loop_
_entity_poly.entity_id
_entity_poly.type
_entity_poly.pdbx_seq_one_letter_code
_entity_poly.pdbx_strand_id
1 'polypeptide(L)'
;GGLFVDLDVLVPRHPAVSASAHAPDSAVVVEWRALTVALLDRLAPMVAACLGLGPTELPLIRMLEGGTWAAGREQAVARRGGAPPIRVATDGTLF
;
A
#
# COMPACT_ATOMS: atom_id res chain seq x y z
N GLY A 1 1.55 2.24 -3.36
CA GLY A 1 0.83 2.07 -2.09
C GLY A 1 -0.66 2.16 -2.34
N GLY A 2 -1.45 1.19 -1.90
CA GLY A 2 -2.89 1.10 -2.22
C GLY A 2 -3.46 -0.29 -1.98
N LEU A 3 -2.61 -1.31 -2.14
CA LEU A 3 -2.96 -2.72 -2.07
C LEU A 3 -3.94 -3.08 -0.94
N PHE A 4 -3.64 -2.75 0.32
CA PHE A 4 -4.50 -3.15 1.44
C PHE A 4 -5.84 -2.41 1.50
N VAL A 5 -5.92 -1.19 0.97
CA VAL A 5 -7.21 -0.50 0.84
C VAL A 5 -8.00 -1.09 -0.33
N ASP A 6 -7.31 -1.43 -1.41
CA ASP A 6 -7.92 -2.08 -2.58
C ASP A 6 -8.30 -3.53 -2.37
N LEU A 7 -7.78 -4.19 -1.34
CA LEU A 7 -8.19 -5.53 -0.94
C LEU A 7 -9.08 -5.51 0.29
N ASP A 8 -9.58 -4.34 0.68
CA ASP A 8 -10.50 -4.14 1.81
C ASP A 8 -9.94 -4.64 3.17
N VAL A 9 -8.62 -4.81 3.26
CA VAL A 9 -7.88 -5.12 4.51
C VAL A 9 -7.81 -3.89 5.40
N LEU A 10 -7.63 -2.72 4.79
CA LEU A 10 -7.74 -1.41 5.44
C LEU A 10 -8.96 -0.68 4.89
N VAL A 11 -9.93 -0.39 5.76
CA VAL A 11 -11.13 0.36 5.39
C VAL A 11 -11.07 1.74 6.03
N PRO A 12 -11.04 2.83 5.25
CA PRO A 12 -11.09 4.17 5.81
C PRO A 12 -12.36 4.36 6.65
N ARG A 13 -12.19 4.79 7.90
CA ARG A 13 -13.33 5.07 8.81
C ARG A 13 -14.20 6.22 8.30
N HIS A 14 -13.60 7.22 7.67
CA HIS A 14 -14.28 8.42 7.20
C HIS A 14 -14.29 8.47 5.67
N PRO A 15 -15.44 8.67 5.01
CA PRO A 15 -15.53 8.72 3.54
C PRO A 15 -14.64 9.81 2.92
N ALA A 16 -14.38 10.89 3.66
CA ALA A 16 -13.51 11.99 3.23
C ALA A 16 -12.08 11.54 2.87
N VAL A 17 -11.58 10.45 3.47
CA VAL A 17 -10.24 9.91 3.21
C VAL A 17 -10.06 9.56 1.73
N SER A 18 -11.07 8.98 1.08
CA SER A 18 -11.01 8.63 -0.35
C SER A 18 -11.60 9.73 -1.25
N ALA A 19 -12.34 10.69 -0.70
CA ALA A 19 -13.01 11.73 -1.48
C ALA A 19 -12.09 12.89 -1.89
N SER A 20 -11.08 13.25 -1.09
CA SER A 20 -10.18 14.37 -1.36
C SER A 20 -8.72 13.94 -1.57
N ALA A 21 -7.92 14.84 -2.15
CA ALA A 21 -6.46 14.71 -2.11
C ALA A 21 -5.94 15.21 -0.76
N HIS A 22 -4.88 14.58 -0.25
CA HIS A 22 -4.27 14.90 1.04
C HIS A 22 -2.80 15.28 0.86
N ALA A 23 -2.30 16.22 1.66
CA ALA A 23 -0.88 16.58 1.63
C ALA A 23 0.00 15.36 1.99
N PRO A 24 1.22 15.23 1.43
CA PRO A 24 2.08 14.08 1.68
C PRO A 24 2.44 13.87 3.15
N ASP A 25 2.52 14.96 3.92
CA ASP A 25 2.81 15.01 5.35
C ASP A 25 1.54 14.99 6.24
N SER A 26 0.36 14.94 5.64
CA SER A 26 -0.90 14.84 6.39
C SER A 26 -0.98 13.55 7.20
N ALA A 27 -1.68 13.60 8.33
CA ALA A 27 -1.90 12.44 9.18
C ALA A 27 -2.51 11.25 8.41
N VAL A 28 -3.42 11.51 7.46
CA VAL A 28 -4.04 10.47 6.61
C VAL A 28 -2.99 9.71 5.80
N VAL A 29 -2.08 10.43 5.12
CA VAL A 29 -1.06 9.79 4.28
C VAL A 29 -0.02 9.08 5.13
N VAL A 30 0.42 9.70 6.23
CA VAL A 30 1.39 9.11 7.16
C VAL A 30 0.84 7.84 7.80
N GLU A 31 -0.39 7.87 8.33
CA GLU A 31 -1.04 6.71 8.94
C GLU A 31 -1.20 5.57 7.93
N TRP A 32 -1.71 5.87 6.73
CA TRP A 32 -1.89 4.86 5.69
C TRP A 32 -0.57 4.20 5.25
N ARG A 33 0.50 4.98 5.08
CA ARG A 33 1.83 4.46 4.73
C ARG A 33 2.40 3.61 5.86
N ALA A 34 2.29 4.07 7.10
CA ALA A 34 2.74 3.32 8.27
C ALA A 34 2.01 1.97 8.40
N LEU A 35 0.68 1.97 8.27
CA LEU A 35 -0.14 0.75 8.29
C LEU A 35 0.23 -0.19 7.14
N THR A 36 0.52 0.34 5.95
CA THR A 36 0.95 -0.48 4.81
C THR A 36 2.27 -1.20 5.12
N VAL A 37 3.28 -0.50 5.65
CA VAL A 37 4.56 -1.11 6.02
C VAL A 37 4.38 -2.16 7.12
N ALA A 38 3.61 -1.84 8.16
CA ALA A 38 3.36 -2.76 9.27
C ALA A 38 2.63 -4.05 8.83
N LEU A 39 1.70 -3.94 7.88
CA LEU A 39 1.00 -5.10 7.33
C LEU A 39 1.89 -5.93 6.41
N LEU A 40 2.76 -5.30 5.61
CA LEU A 40 3.74 -6.04 4.80
C LEU A 40 4.73 -6.81 5.66
N ASP A 41 5.19 -6.22 6.77
CA ASP A 41 6.10 -6.89 7.71
C ASP A 41 5.47 -8.16 8.29
N ARG A 42 4.17 -8.11 8.63
CA ARG A 42 3.40 -9.28 9.06
C ARG A 42 3.16 -10.30 7.95
N LEU A 43 2.96 -9.83 6.72
CA LEU A 43 2.69 -10.68 5.56
C LEU A 43 3.94 -11.36 5.01
N ALA A 44 5.12 -10.74 5.15
CA ALA A 44 6.39 -11.23 4.65
C ALA A 44 6.71 -12.69 5.04
N PRO A 45 6.63 -13.11 6.33
CA PRO A 45 6.90 -14.51 6.68
C PRO A 45 5.89 -15.49 6.08
N MET A 46 4.62 -15.08 5.92
CA MET A 46 3.59 -15.91 5.30
C MET A 46 3.87 -16.13 3.81
N VAL A 47 4.23 -15.07 3.10
CA VAL A 47 4.60 -15.15 1.68
C VAL A 47 5.88 -15.96 1.49
N ALA A 48 6.88 -15.76 2.36
CA ALA A 48 8.11 -16.54 2.33
C ALA A 48 7.82 -18.05 2.49
N ALA A 49 7.00 -18.43 3.46
CA ALA A 49 6.57 -19.81 3.66
C ALA A 49 5.83 -20.38 2.44
N CYS A 50 4.90 -19.62 1.85
CA CYS A 50 4.18 -20.02 0.64
C CYS A 50 5.10 -20.25 -0.57
N LEU A 51 6.22 -19.51 -0.64
CA LEU A 51 7.20 -19.62 -1.73
C LEU A 51 8.35 -20.59 -1.42
N GLY A 52 8.35 -21.23 -0.24
CA GLY A 52 9.45 -22.10 0.19
C GLY A 52 10.76 -21.35 0.46
N LEU A 53 10.68 -20.05 0.74
CA LEU A 53 11.82 -19.17 1.00
C LEU A 53 12.16 -19.14 2.50
N GLY A 54 13.45 -19.09 2.79
CA GLY A 54 13.99 -18.89 4.13
C GLY A 54 13.81 -17.45 4.65
N PRO A 55 14.02 -17.23 5.97
CA PRO A 55 13.69 -15.97 6.66
C PRO A 55 14.39 -14.71 6.11
N THR A 56 15.53 -14.85 5.46
CA THR A 56 16.33 -13.73 4.92
C THR A 56 16.16 -13.56 3.41
N GLU A 57 15.48 -14.49 2.75
CA GLU A 57 15.33 -14.49 1.30
C GLU A 57 14.21 -13.58 0.83
N LEU A 58 13.27 -13.21 1.71
CA LEU A 58 12.20 -12.25 1.41
C LEU A 58 12.25 -11.05 2.37
N PRO A 59 13.27 -10.17 2.26
CA PRO A 59 13.34 -8.98 3.10
C PRO A 59 12.19 -8.02 2.76
N LEU A 60 11.83 -7.16 3.71
CA LEU A 60 10.71 -6.21 3.59
C LEU A 60 10.79 -5.32 2.35
N ILE A 61 12.00 -4.97 1.88
CA ILE A 61 12.17 -4.20 0.64
C ILE A 61 11.62 -4.91 -0.60
N ARG A 62 11.73 -6.25 -0.67
CA ARG A 62 11.13 -7.04 -1.77
C ARG A 62 9.62 -7.09 -1.68
N MET A 63 9.08 -7.10 -0.46
CA MET A 63 7.63 -7.00 -0.21
C MET A 63 7.08 -5.62 -0.58
N LEU A 64 7.83 -4.54 -0.33
CA LEU A 64 7.45 -3.19 -0.72
C LEU A 64 7.29 -3.08 -2.24
N GLU A 65 8.26 -3.58 -3.00
CA GLU A 65 8.18 -3.58 -4.47
C GLU A 65 7.07 -4.48 -5.01
N GLY A 66 7.07 -5.76 -4.65
CA GLY A 66 6.09 -6.72 -5.17
C GLY A 66 4.66 -6.39 -4.73
N GLY A 67 4.48 -6.01 -3.46
CA GLY A 67 3.18 -5.72 -2.90
C GLY A 67 2.66 -4.33 -3.25
N THR A 68 3.40 -3.27 -2.92
CA THR A 68 2.84 -1.91 -3.00
C THR A 68 2.96 -1.26 -4.36
N TRP A 69 3.93 -1.69 -5.18
CA TRP A 69 4.14 -1.17 -6.52
C TRP A 69 3.49 -2.07 -7.58
N ALA A 70 3.96 -3.31 -7.74
CA ALA A 70 3.43 -4.21 -8.77
C ALA A 70 1.97 -4.59 -8.50
N ALA A 71 1.70 -5.34 -7.42
CA ALA A 71 0.34 -5.78 -7.09
C ALA A 71 -0.59 -4.58 -6.80
N GLY A 72 -0.09 -3.56 -6.11
CA GLY A 72 -0.85 -2.34 -5.83
C GLY A 72 -1.30 -1.59 -7.10
N ARG A 73 -0.45 -1.47 -8.12
CA ARG A 73 -0.83 -0.84 -9.40
C ARG A 73 -1.81 -1.70 -10.19
N GLU A 74 -1.60 -3.01 -10.21
CA GLU A 74 -2.53 -3.95 -10.85
C GLU A 74 -3.95 -3.80 -10.26
N GLN A 75 -4.07 -3.78 -8.93
CA GLN A 75 -5.35 -3.58 -8.26
C GLN A 75 -5.95 -2.19 -8.51
N ALA A 76 -5.13 -1.13 -8.53
CA ALA A 76 -5.60 0.22 -8.85
C ALA A 76 -6.12 0.32 -10.29
N VAL A 77 -5.48 -0.36 -11.25
CA VAL A 77 -5.97 -0.48 -12.64
C VAL A 77 -7.31 -1.20 -12.67
N ALA A 78 -7.38 -2.37 -12.05
CA ALA A 78 -8.59 -3.19 -12.03
C ALA A 78 -9.80 -2.47 -11.40
N ARG A 79 -9.58 -1.68 -10.34
CA ARG A 79 -10.68 -1.01 -9.61
C ARG A 79 -11.02 0.39 -10.12
N ARG A 80 -10.03 1.18 -10.53
CA ARG A 80 -10.19 2.63 -10.78
C ARG A 80 -9.33 3.15 -11.94
N GLY A 81 -9.01 2.30 -12.92
CA GLY A 81 -8.25 2.73 -14.11
C GLY A 81 -6.85 3.27 -13.80
N GLY A 82 -6.28 2.87 -12.66
CA GLY A 82 -4.93 3.25 -12.21
C GLY A 82 -4.92 4.31 -11.11
N ALA A 83 -6.07 4.89 -10.76
CA ALA A 83 -6.13 5.88 -9.68
C ALA A 83 -5.95 5.22 -8.30
N PRO A 84 -5.12 5.81 -7.40
CA PRO A 84 -4.91 5.28 -6.06
C PRO A 84 -6.17 5.42 -5.21
N PRO A 85 -6.38 4.54 -4.21
CA PRO A 85 -7.57 4.60 -3.35
C PRO A 85 -7.56 5.79 -2.37
N ILE A 86 -6.38 6.34 -2.09
CA ILE A 86 -6.17 7.57 -1.33
C ILE A 86 -5.31 8.48 -2.20
N ARG A 87 -5.82 9.67 -2.54
CA ARG A 87 -5.12 10.61 -3.41
C ARG A 87 -4.16 11.45 -2.58
N VAL A 88 -2.90 11.51 -3.01
CA VAL A 88 -1.88 12.39 -2.43
C VAL A 88 -1.74 13.59 -3.33
N ALA A 89 -1.82 14.79 -2.77
CA ALA A 89 -1.47 16.02 -3.46
C ALA A 89 0.06 16.05 -3.64
N THR A 90 0.53 15.80 -4.86
CA THR A 90 1.95 15.82 -5.20
C THR A 90 2.16 16.74 -6.39
N ASP A 91 3.26 17.49 -6.35
CA ASP A 91 3.78 18.27 -7.48
C ASP A 91 4.76 17.45 -8.33
N GLY A 92 4.89 16.15 -8.05
CA GLY A 92 5.79 15.21 -8.73
C GLY A 92 7.16 15.05 -8.05
N THR A 93 7.42 15.74 -6.94
CA THR A 93 8.70 15.62 -6.21
C THR A 93 8.66 14.61 -5.07
N LEU A 94 7.46 14.25 -4.60
CA LEU A 94 7.24 13.31 -3.49
C LEU A 94 6.58 12.03 -3.99
N PHE A 95 7.24 10.90 -3.71
CA PHE A 95 6.79 9.53 -3.98
C PHE A 95 5.97 8.97 -2.82
#